data_AF-A0A924YUL2-F1
#
_entry.id   AF-A0A924YUL2-F1
#
_cell.length_a   1.000
_cell.length_b   1.000
_cell.length_c   1.000
_cell.angle_alpha   90.00
_cell.angle_beta   90.00
_cell.angle_gamma   90.00
#
_symmetry.space_group_name_H-M   'P 1'
#
loop_
_entity.id
_entity.type
_entity.pdbx_description
1 polymer ?
#
loop_
_entity_poly.entity_id
_entity_poly.type
_entity_poly.pdbx_seq_one_letter_code
_entity_poly.pdbx_strand_id
1 'polypeptide(L)'
;PTDKDLHKQLAELSFKLSLEHQRADRIEAASQHLELADALARRLKSPDMLKQAVARRGEIVEYKKLVETVAAAEKKLAEAPNDPAANETFGRFLILAKSDWNEGLKRLVLASDATLQKLAQQDTALIEAAKPPTPDAAAQLADGWWDLAQKLSTGNFKSAVKLRAGQWYAFAIPNLKGLPKAKAEQRVTESGWTNDADLALLMPLNRREAVIQKAMSVGKGLLGERFAIVQTLPFADLVPLTEALKPRRWRPVRVRPYPTPEGLKIAAIWLYSVVEGELFDGTKEEVEKHYADIRPNGFTAVDLAGYLDANKQVRHVMASAKVKWEAGTNIDINVAIPLGTPFAPPAEKSCALQTRQQYLDAEGKLASDVIWRHPKNTYYYHRSGRTEWENIIAKYSQSQKLIDVSNTATGKNNNYPAIFQGFNDFTVTEIHRKTLDDNLIEWQKLAEAKAQPAGVGVSVTSDGVYHSVSGWHNHSK
;
A
#
# COMPACT_ATOMS: atom_id res chain seq x y z
N PRO A 1 15.14 26.33 19.21
CA PRO A 1 14.01 25.83 20.02
C PRO A 1 14.24 26.15 21.51
N THR A 2 13.29 26.81 22.16
CA THR A 2 13.35 27.03 23.61
C THR A 2 12.94 25.75 24.37
N ASP A 3 13.26 25.68 25.67
CA ASP A 3 12.78 24.60 26.55
C ASP A 3 11.23 24.47 26.51
N LYS A 4 10.52 25.59 26.33
CA LYS A 4 9.05 25.60 26.18
C LYS A 4 8.59 24.99 24.85
N ASP A 5 9.26 25.30 23.75
CA ASP A 5 8.91 24.73 22.44
C ASP A 5 9.09 23.21 22.42
N LEU A 6 10.18 22.74 23.04
CA LEU A 6 10.45 21.31 23.18
C LEU A 6 9.38 20.61 24.04
N HIS A 7 9.02 21.19 25.20
CA HIS A 7 7.94 20.66 26.03
C HIS A 7 6.60 20.63 25.30
N LYS A 8 6.31 21.65 24.48
CA LYS A 8 5.08 21.70 23.68
C LYS A 8 5.05 20.57 22.64
N GLN A 9 6.12 20.41 21.87
CA GLN A 9 6.24 19.33 20.89
C GLN A 9 6.15 17.95 21.54
N LEU A 10 6.79 17.76 22.70
CA LEU A 10 6.74 16.51 23.44
C LEU A 10 5.33 16.22 23.99
N ALA A 11 4.60 17.25 24.44
CA ALA A 11 3.21 17.10 24.89
C ALA A 11 2.29 16.69 23.74
N GLU A 12 2.41 17.35 22.58
CA GLU A 12 1.65 17.03 21.37
C GLU A 12 1.93 15.59 20.90
N LEU A 13 3.19 15.18 20.87
CA LEU A 13 3.58 13.82 20.54
C LEU A 13 3.05 12.81 21.56
N SER A 14 3.07 13.13 22.85
CA SER A 14 2.57 12.26 23.92
C SER A 14 1.05 12.07 23.84
N PHE A 15 0.29 13.11 23.48
CA PHE A 15 -1.14 12.96 23.18
C PHE A 15 -1.38 12.04 21.98
N LYS A 16 -0.58 12.18 20.92
CA LYS A 16 -0.68 11.31 19.74
C LYS A 16 -0.40 9.85 20.07
N LEU A 17 0.71 9.58 20.77
CA LEU A 17 1.09 8.23 21.19
C LEU A 17 0.05 7.61 22.12
N SER A 18 -0.53 8.39 23.05
CA SER A 18 -1.61 7.89 23.91
C SER A 18 -2.78 7.34 23.11
N LEU A 19 -3.23 8.07 22.08
CA LEU A 19 -4.29 7.64 21.19
C LEU A 19 -3.89 6.41 20.34
N GLU A 20 -2.68 6.38 19.80
CA GLU A 20 -2.18 5.25 19.02
C GLU A 20 -2.08 3.96 19.87
N HIS A 21 -1.61 4.07 21.11
CA HIS A 21 -1.57 2.94 22.04
C HIS A 21 -2.96 2.46 22.42
N GLN A 22 -3.91 3.38 22.66
CA GLN A 22 -5.31 3.00 22.91
C GLN A 22 -5.90 2.22 21.73
N ARG A 23 -5.66 2.67 20.49
CA ARG A 23 -6.12 1.97 19.27
C ARG A 23 -5.46 0.62 19.06
N ALA A 24 -4.24 0.44 19.57
CA ALA A 24 -3.49 -0.81 19.56
C ALA A 24 -3.77 -1.67 20.80
N ASP A 25 -4.85 -1.38 21.54
CA ASP A 25 -5.29 -2.08 22.76
C ASP A 25 -4.22 -2.12 23.88
N ARG A 26 -3.25 -1.20 23.86
CA ARG A 26 -2.15 -1.06 24.85
C ARG A 26 -2.50 0.02 25.87
N ILE A 27 -3.48 -0.24 26.73
CA ILE A 27 -4.10 0.81 27.57
C ILE A 27 -3.19 1.33 28.68
N GLU A 28 -2.28 0.50 29.17
CA GLU A 28 -1.26 0.91 30.15
C GLU A 28 -0.32 1.93 29.51
N ALA A 29 0.22 1.63 28.32
CA ALA A 29 1.06 2.56 27.57
C ALA A 29 0.29 3.83 27.17
N ALA A 30 -0.99 3.70 26.78
CA ALA A 30 -1.84 4.84 26.48
C ALA A 30 -1.99 5.79 27.68
N SER A 31 -2.16 5.23 28.88
CA SER A 31 -2.29 5.97 30.13
C SER A 31 -0.98 6.66 30.51
N GLN A 32 0.16 5.96 30.40
CA GLN A 32 1.49 6.51 30.68
C GLN A 32 1.82 7.72 29.79
N HIS A 33 1.53 7.62 28.48
CA HIS A 33 1.73 8.75 27.57
C HIS A 33 0.77 9.91 27.86
N LEU A 34 -0.46 9.64 28.28
CA LEU A 34 -1.40 10.68 28.68
C LEU A 34 -0.95 11.40 29.96
N GLU A 35 -0.39 10.68 30.94
CA GLU A 35 0.17 11.27 32.16
C GLU A 35 1.35 12.19 31.85
N LEU A 36 2.24 11.78 30.94
CA LEU A 36 3.32 12.64 30.45
C LEU A 36 2.77 13.91 29.79
N ALA A 37 1.76 13.78 28.92
CA ALA A 37 1.12 14.91 28.27
C ALA A 37 0.46 15.88 29.28
N ASP A 38 -0.25 15.37 30.29
CA ASP A 38 -0.86 16.18 31.35
C ASP A 38 0.19 16.91 32.18
N ALA A 39 1.28 16.23 32.56
CA ALA A 39 2.38 16.85 33.31
C ALA A 39 3.03 18.01 32.52
N LEU A 40 3.27 17.81 31.22
CA LEU A 40 3.80 18.85 30.33
C LEU A 40 2.81 19.99 30.13
N ALA A 41 1.51 19.70 29.96
CA ALA A 41 0.46 20.70 29.84
C ALA A 41 0.39 21.60 31.09
N ARG A 42 0.50 21.01 32.29
CA ARG A 42 0.59 21.75 33.56
C ARG A 42 1.83 22.64 33.62
N ARG A 43 2.99 22.12 33.22
CA ARG A 43 4.25 22.88 33.21
C ARG A 43 4.21 24.05 32.24
N LEU A 44 3.59 23.86 31.08
CA LEU A 44 3.36 24.89 30.07
C LEU A 44 2.25 25.88 30.49
N LYS A 45 1.46 25.56 31.52
CA LYS A 45 0.27 26.29 31.94
C LYS A 45 -0.71 26.50 30.77
N SER A 46 -0.85 25.50 29.91
CA SER A 46 -1.74 25.57 28.73
C SER A 46 -3.15 25.08 29.08
N PRO A 47 -4.17 25.95 29.13
CA PRO A 47 -5.53 25.54 29.44
C PRO A 47 -6.12 24.58 28.39
N ASP A 48 -5.77 24.78 27.12
CA ASP A 48 -6.24 23.95 26.01
C ASP A 48 -5.70 22.52 26.11
N MET A 49 -4.40 22.37 26.39
CA MET A 49 -3.80 21.04 26.58
C MET A 49 -4.33 20.35 27.85
N LEU A 50 -4.60 21.10 28.92
CA LEU A 50 -5.24 20.53 30.13
C LEU A 50 -6.66 20.03 29.82
N LYS A 51 -7.44 20.80 29.05
CA LYS A 51 -8.76 20.38 28.59
C LYS A 51 -8.68 19.14 27.71
N GLN A 52 -7.68 19.07 26.82
CA GLN A 52 -7.40 17.89 26.01
C GLN A 52 -7.07 16.68 26.89
N ALA A 53 -6.22 16.83 27.91
CA ALA A 53 -5.87 15.73 28.82
C ALA A 53 -7.10 15.18 29.58
N VAL A 54 -7.99 16.06 30.05
CA VAL A 54 -9.24 15.66 30.70
C VAL A 54 -10.15 14.90 29.73
N ALA A 55 -10.31 15.40 28.50
CA ALA A 55 -11.11 14.72 27.48
C ALA A 55 -10.55 13.32 27.16
N ARG A 56 -9.23 13.22 26.91
CA ARG A 56 -8.54 11.95 26.64
C ARG A 56 -8.67 10.96 27.81
N ARG A 57 -8.61 11.43 29.06
CA ARG A 57 -8.81 10.57 30.23
C ARG A 57 -10.22 9.99 30.27
N GLY A 58 -11.23 10.80 29.95
CA GLY A 58 -12.61 10.36 29.79
C GLY A 58 -12.76 9.31 28.69
N GLU A 59 -12.08 9.50 27.55
CA GLU A 59 -12.09 8.55 26.43
C GLU A 59 -11.46 7.20 26.80
N ILE A 60 -10.35 7.17 27.57
CA ILE A 60 -9.75 5.91 28.04
C ILE A 60 -10.69 5.18 29.01
N VAL A 61 -11.39 5.91 29.89
CA VAL A 61 -12.38 5.30 30.79
C VAL A 61 -13.54 4.71 29.98
N GLU A 62 -14.03 5.43 28.98
CA GLU A 62 -15.10 4.93 28.11
C GLU A 62 -14.63 3.72 27.29
N TYR A 63 -13.40 3.76 26.77
CA TYR A 63 -12.80 2.62 26.07
C TYR A 63 -12.86 1.35 26.92
N LYS A 64 -12.50 1.43 28.21
CA LYS A 64 -12.54 0.26 29.11
C LYS A 64 -13.96 -0.31 29.23
N LYS A 65 -14.98 0.54 29.39
CA LYS A 65 -16.39 0.12 29.42
C LYS A 65 -16.84 -0.51 28.11
N LEU A 66 -16.39 0.05 26.98
CA LEU A 66 -16.69 -0.47 25.66
C LEU A 66 -16.06 -1.86 25.46
N VAL A 67 -14.83 -2.09 25.92
CA VAL A 67 -14.20 -3.42 25.90
C VAL A 67 -14.99 -4.43 26.74
N GLU A 68 -15.41 -4.06 27.95
CA GLU A 68 -16.24 -4.93 28.80
C GLU A 68 -17.56 -5.31 28.11
N THR A 69 -18.20 -4.32 27.47
CA THR A 69 -19.47 -4.53 26.75
C THR A 69 -19.29 -5.41 25.52
N VAL A 70 -18.14 -5.29 24.84
CA VAL A 70 -17.93 -5.97 23.56
C VAL A 70 -17.52 -7.44 23.70
N ALA A 71 -16.91 -7.83 24.83
CA ALA A 71 -16.47 -9.21 25.06
C ALA A 71 -17.60 -10.24 24.91
N ALA A 72 -18.81 -9.91 25.37
CA ALA A 72 -19.98 -10.76 25.21
C ALA A 72 -20.43 -10.88 23.74
N ALA A 73 -20.36 -9.77 23.00
CA ALA A 73 -20.68 -9.74 21.57
C ALA A 73 -19.67 -10.56 20.76
N GLU A 74 -18.36 -10.46 21.05
CA GLU A 74 -17.32 -11.25 20.39
C GLU A 74 -17.53 -12.76 20.58
N LYS A 75 -17.79 -13.19 21.82
CA LYS A 75 -18.13 -14.59 22.11
C LYS A 75 -19.36 -15.05 21.33
N LYS A 76 -20.40 -14.20 21.26
CA LYS A 76 -21.61 -14.52 20.51
C LYS A 76 -21.36 -14.64 19.02
N LEU A 77 -20.54 -13.75 18.44
CA LEU A 77 -20.21 -13.76 17.01
C LEU A 77 -19.37 -14.98 16.60
N ALA A 78 -18.63 -15.60 17.53
CA ALA A 78 -17.94 -16.85 17.26
C ALA A 78 -18.93 -18.02 17.00
N GLU A 79 -20.07 -18.02 17.68
CA GLU A 79 -21.11 -19.05 17.53
C GLU A 79 -22.16 -18.68 16.47
N ALA A 80 -22.50 -17.40 16.36
CA ALA A 80 -23.52 -16.86 15.48
C ALA A 80 -22.99 -15.60 14.76
N PRO A 81 -22.22 -15.77 13.66
CA PRO A 81 -21.56 -14.65 12.97
C PRO A 81 -22.51 -13.57 12.45
N ASN A 82 -23.77 -13.90 12.21
CA ASN A 82 -24.80 -13.01 11.68
C ASN A 82 -25.79 -12.51 12.75
N ASP A 83 -25.49 -12.69 14.05
CA ASP A 83 -26.33 -12.18 15.14
C ASP A 83 -26.42 -10.64 15.06
N PRO A 84 -27.63 -10.04 14.93
CA PRO A 84 -27.73 -8.62 14.67
C PRO A 84 -27.29 -7.71 15.83
N ALA A 85 -27.62 -8.10 17.06
CA ALA A 85 -27.31 -7.31 18.25
C ALA A 85 -25.81 -7.35 18.56
N ALA A 86 -25.18 -8.51 18.39
CA ALA A 86 -23.74 -8.68 18.57
C ALA A 86 -22.94 -7.92 17.49
N ASN A 87 -23.37 -7.97 16.23
CA ASN A 87 -22.75 -7.18 15.15
C ASN A 87 -22.92 -5.67 15.37
N GLU A 88 -24.07 -5.21 15.84
CA GLU A 88 -24.27 -3.80 16.18
C GLU A 88 -23.32 -3.37 17.31
N THR A 89 -23.26 -4.14 18.40
CA THR A 89 -22.41 -3.86 19.56
C THR A 89 -20.93 -3.81 19.16
N PHE A 90 -20.47 -4.81 18.39
CA PHE A 90 -19.09 -4.88 17.93
C PHE A 90 -18.75 -3.77 16.92
N GLY A 91 -19.67 -3.45 15.99
CA GLY A 91 -19.48 -2.37 15.04
C GLY A 91 -19.38 -0.99 15.69
N ARG A 92 -20.22 -0.73 16.70
CA ARG A 92 -20.16 0.51 17.49
C ARG A 92 -18.87 0.59 18.30
N PHE A 93 -18.41 -0.52 18.88
CA PHE A 93 -17.11 -0.60 19.54
C PHE A 93 -15.98 -0.20 18.58
N LEU A 94 -15.91 -0.79 17.38
CA LEU A 94 -14.87 -0.48 16.39
C LEU A 94 -14.83 1.03 16.04
N ILE A 95 -16.00 1.64 15.82
CA ILE A 95 -16.10 3.08 15.53
C ILE A 95 -15.70 3.93 16.73
N LEU A 96 -16.20 3.63 17.93
CA LEU A 96 -16.01 4.47 19.11
C LEU A 96 -14.62 4.33 19.72
N ALA A 97 -14.16 3.10 19.88
CA ALA A 97 -12.92 2.78 20.59
C ALA A 97 -11.70 2.92 19.67
N LYS A 98 -11.84 2.53 18.39
CA LYS A 98 -10.73 2.42 17.45
C LYS A 98 -10.77 3.47 16.33
N SER A 99 -11.88 4.22 16.20
CA SER A 99 -12.15 5.07 15.03
C SER A 99 -12.18 4.30 13.71
N ASP A 100 -12.30 2.96 13.77
CA ASP A 100 -12.25 2.10 12.59
C ASP A 100 -13.65 2.01 11.96
N TRP A 101 -13.98 3.04 11.19
CA TRP A 101 -15.23 3.08 10.44
C TRP A 101 -15.27 2.02 9.35
N ASN A 102 -14.12 1.60 8.83
CA ASN A 102 -14.05 0.61 7.78
C ASN A 102 -14.57 -0.75 8.27
N GLU A 103 -14.00 -1.29 9.34
CA GLU A 103 -14.47 -2.55 9.95
C GLU A 103 -15.79 -2.36 10.69
N GLY A 104 -16.00 -1.21 11.32
CA GLY A 104 -17.26 -0.89 11.98
C GLY A 104 -18.46 -0.97 11.03
N LEU A 105 -18.39 -0.32 9.86
CA LEU A 105 -19.47 -0.36 8.87
C LEU A 105 -19.75 -1.79 8.38
N LYS A 106 -18.71 -2.62 8.16
CA LYS A 106 -18.88 -4.04 7.77
C LYS A 106 -19.68 -4.85 8.79
N ARG A 107 -19.62 -4.49 10.07
CA ARG A 107 -20.47 -5.10 11.11
C ARG A 107 -21.85 -4.48 11.13
N LEU A 108 -21.93 -3.15 11.02
CA LEU A 108 -23.19 -2.42 11.11
C LEU A 108 -24.17 -2.70 9.94
N VAL A 109 -23.72 -3.22 8.80
CA VAL A 109 -24.65 -3.71 7.75
C VAL A 109 -25.54 -4.87 8.23
N LEU A 110 -25.19 -5.52 9.34
CA LEU A 110 -25.97 -6.56 10.01
C LEU A 110 -26.58 -6.07 11.33
N ALA A 111 -26.57 -4.76 11.62
CA ALA A 111 -27.07 -4.22 12.88
C ALA A 111 -28.56 -4.52 13.11
N SER A 112 -28.95 -4.62 14.39
CA SER A 112 -30.35 -4.75 14.80
C SER A 112 -31.18 -3.50 14.54
N ASP A 113 -30.61 -2.30 14.72
CA ASP A 113 -31.29 -1.05 14.39
C ASP A 113 -31.39 -0.87 12.86
N ALA A 114 -32.63 -0.87 12.35
CA ALA A 114 -32.90 -0.81 10.91
C ALA A 114 -32.41 0.49 10.25
N THR A 115 -32.37 1.62 10.98
CA THR A 115 -31.88 2.89 10.44
C THR A 115 -30.36 2.84 10.29
N LEU A 116 -29.67 2.39 11.33
CA LEU A 116 -28.22 2.22 11.35
C LEU A 116 -27.78 1.21 10.29
N GLN A 117 -28.49 0.09 10.18
CA GLN A 117 -28.24 -0.93 9.18
C GLN A 117 -28.30 -0.36 7.76
N LYS A 118 -29.38 0.36 7.44
CA LYS A 118 -29.58 0.97 6.12
C LYS A 118 -28.48 2.00 5.81
N LEU A 119 -28.16 2.87 6.77
CA LEU A 119 -27.09 3.87 6.57
C LEU A 119 -25.73 3.20 6.38
N ALA A 120 -25.42 2.16 7.15
CA ALA A 120 -24.18 1.42 7.00
C ALA A 120 -24.06 0.73 5.64
N GLN A 121 -25.17 0.18 5.12
CA GLN A 121 -25.22 -0.42 3.77
C GLN A 121 -24.99 0.64 2.68
N GLN A 122 -25.68 1.78 2.76
CA GLN A 122 -25.53 2.88 1.79
C GLN A 122 -24.11 3.46 1.82
N ASP A 123 -23.56 3.67 3.01
CA ASP A 123 -22.19 4.15 3.20
C ASP A 123 -21.19 3.15 2.60
N THR A 124 -21.31 1.87 2.96
CA THR A 124 -20.48 0.79 2.41
C THR A 124 -20.52 0.75 0.88
N ALA A 125 -21.70 0.89 0.28
CA ALA A 125 -21.85 0.89 -1.16
C ALA A 125 -21.12 2.06 -1.84
N LEU A 126 -21.17 3.27 -1.26
CA LEU A 126 -20.47 4.43 -1.81
C LEU A 126 -18.96 4.32 -1.65
N ILE A 127 -18.45 3.81 -0.51
CA ILE A 127 -17.00 3.69 -0.29
C ILE A 127 -16.35 2.55 -1.08
N GLU A 128 -17.12 1.54 -1.49
CA GLU A 128 -16.66 0.44 -2.34
C GLU A 128 -16.80 0.72 -3.84
N ALA A 129 -17.49 1.80 -4.21
CA ALA A 129 -17.72 2.16 -5.59
C ALA A 129 -16.41 2.37 -6.36
N ALA A 130 -16.41 1.95 -7.63
CA ALA A 130 -15.25 2.10 -8.51
C ALA A 130 -14.91 3.54 -8.86
N LYS A 131 -15.88 4.45 -8.73
CA LYS A 131 -15.71 5.89 -8.93
C LYS A 131 -16.10 6.60 -7.64
N PRO A 132 -15.51 7.78 -7.35
CA PRO A 132 -15.98 8.61 -6.26
C PRO A 132 -17.49 8.88 -6.40
N PRO A 133 -18.23 8.94 -5.29
CA PRO A 133 -19.66 9.20 -5.32
C PRO A 133 -19.95 10.59 -5.89
N THR A 134 -21.15 10.76 -6.47
CA THR A 134 -21.60 12.09 -6.90
C THR A 134 -21.82 12.99 -5.66
N PRO A 135 -21.72 14.33 -5.83
CA PRO A 135 -21.94 15.25 -4.71
C PRO A 135 -23.32 15.09 -4.07
N ASP A 136 -24.36 14.84 -4.89
CA ASP A 136 -25.72 14.64 -4.40
C ASP A 136 -25.87 13.33 -3.61
N ALA A 137 -25.26 12.23 -4.08
CA ALA A 137 -25.30 10.95 -3.35
C ALA A 137 -24.56 11.05 -2.01
N ALA A 138 -23.40 11.73 -1.99
CA ALA A 138 -22.66 12.00 -0.77
C ALA A 138 -23.46 12.88 0.21
N ALA A 139 -24.09 13.95 -0.28
CA ALA A 139 -24.92 14.84 0.54
C ALA A 139 -26.16 14.11 1.11
N GLN A 140 -26.80 13.25 0.32
CA GLN A 140 -27.95 12.46 0.77
C GLN A 140 -27.57 11.45 1.87
N LEU A 141 -26.41 10.79 1.74
CA LEU A 141 -25.90 9.92 2.79
C LEU A 141 -25.55 10.71 4.06
N ALA A 142 -24.93 11.89 3.89
CA ALA A 142 -24.63 12.80 4.99
C ALA A 142 -25.89 13.27 5.72
N ASP A 143 -26.99 13.50 4.99
CA ASP A 143 -28.32 13.81 5.54
C ASP A 143 -28.81 12.69 6.44
N GLY A 144 -28.74 11.44 5.96
CA GLY A 144 -29.15 10.28 6.75
C GLY A 144 -28.37 10.10 8.05
N TRP A 145 -27.03 10.23 8.00
CA TRP A 145 -26.20 10.19 9.20
C TRP A 145 -26.49 11.36 10.15
N TRP A 146 -26.70 12.57 9.61
CA TRP A 146 -27.04 13.74 10.41
C TRP A 146 -28.36 13.56 11.16
N ASP A 147 -29.39 13.07 10.48
CA ASP A 147 -30.72 12.85 11.05
C ASP A 147 -30.70 11.75 12.12
N LEU A 148 -29.88 10.69 11.95
CA LEU A 148 -29.64 9.71 12.99
C LEU A 148 -28.99 10.38 14.23
N ALA A 149 -27.95 11.20 14.04
CA ALA A 149 -27.31 11.90 15.14
C ALA A 149 -28.27 12.80 15.93
N GLN A 150 -29.26 13.42 15.28
CA GLN A 150 -30.27 14.23 15.96
C GLN A 150 -31.16 13.40 16.90
N LYS A 151 -31.48 12.16 16.52
CA LYS A 151 -32.33 11.24 17.30
C LYS A 151 -31.60 10.55 18.44
N LEU A 152 -30.28 10.42 18.36
CA LEU A 152 -29.47 9.82 19.42
C LEU A 152 -29.43 10.73 20.65
N SER A 153 -29.49 10.10 21.83
CA SER A 153 -29.21 10.76 23.11
C SER A 153 -27.75 11.25 23.15
N THR A 154 -27.44 12.14 24.09
CA THR A 154 -26.07 12.65 24.27
C THR A 154 -25.11 11.50 24.56
N GLY A 155 -23.99 11.44 23.83
CA GLY A 155 -22.96 10.42 24.02
C GLY A 155 -21.99 10.36 22.84
N ASN A 156 -20.91 9.58 23.01
CA ASN A 156 -19.82 9.53 22.03
C ASN A 156 -20.26 9.02 20.65
N PHE A 157 -21.28 8.15 20.61
CA PHE A 157 -21.81 7.63 19.34
C PHE A 157 -22.52 8.70 18.51
N LYS A 158 -23.25 9.60 19.18
CA LYS A 158 -23.84 10.77 18.52
C LYS A 158 -22.76 11.63 17.87
N SER A 159 -21.68 11.92 18.61
CA SER A 159 -20.55 12.70 18.08
C SER A 159 -19.87 12.00 16.89
N ALA A 160 -19.62 10.69 16.98
CA ALA A 160 -19.01 9.92 15.91
C ALA A 160 -19.87 9.93 14.63
N VAL A 161 -21.18 9.68 14.76
CA VAL A 161 -22.11 9.70 13.62
C VAL A 161 -22.21 11.10 13.02
N LYS A 162 -22.26 12.15 13.85
CA LYS A 162 -22.24 13.54 13.39
C LYS A 162 -20.96 13.85 12.61
N LEU A 163 -19.82 13.36 13.08
CA LEU A 163 -18.53 13.52 12.40
C LEU A 163 -18.51 12.84 11.02
N ARG A 164 -19.05 11.61 10.90
CA ARG A 164 -19.20 10.91 9.60
C ARG A 164 -20.09 11.69 8.63
N ALA A 165 -21.20 12.26 9.11
CA ALA A 165 -22.02 13.15 8.30
C ALA A 165 -21.23 14.36 7.80
N GLY A 166 -20.49 15.02 8.70
CA GLY A 166 -19.60 16.14 8.37
C GLY A 166 -18.59 15.79 7.28
N GLN A 167 -17.97 14.62 7.37
CA GLN A 167 -17.01 14.17 6.37
C GLN A 167 -17.64 14.02 4.98
N TRP A 168 -18.82 13.40 4.89
CA TRP A 168 -19.54 13.26 3.62
C TRP A 168 -19.99 14.60 3.05
N TYR A 169 -20.42 15.55 3.90
CA TYR A 169 -20.68 16.93 3.45
C TYR A 169 -19.43 17.60 2.91
N ALA A 170 -18.29 17.49 3.62
CA ALA A 170 -17.03 18.10 3.20
C ALA A 170 -16.58 17.61 1.83
N PHE A 171 -16.78 16.32 1.53
CA PHE A 171 -16.55 15.75 0.21
C PHE A 171 -17.49 16.33 -0.87
N ALA A 172 -18.75 16.59 -0.55
CA ALA A 172 -19.75 17.08 -1.51
C ALA A 172 -19.60 18.59 -1.82
N ILE A 173 -19.22 19.41 -0.83
CA ILE A 173 -19.19 20.88 -0.90
C ILE A 173 -18.53 21.47 -2.17
N PRO A 174 -17.36 20.98 -2.64
CA PRO A 174 -16.68 21.57 -3.79
C PRO A 174 -17.53 21.62 -5.06
N ASN A 175 -18.50 20.71 -5.18
CA ASN A 175 -19.31 20.53 -6.38
C ASN A 175 -20.81 20.75 -6.15
N LEU A 176 -21.25 21.01 -4.92
CA LEU A 176 -22.62 21.45 -4.62
C LEU A 176 -22.82 22.93 -4.99
N LYS A 177 -24.08 23.34 -5.18
CA LYS A 177 -24.46 24.72 -5.48
C LYS A 177 -25.68 25.15 -4.67
N GLY A 178 -25.89 26.46 -4.50
CA GLY A 178 -27.08 27.03 -3.89
C GLY A 178 -27.32 26.60 -2.43
N LEU A 179 -28.60 26.43 -2.06
CA LEU A 179 -29.02 26.06 -0.70
C LEU A 179 -28.40 24.74 -0.19
N PRO A 180 -28.30 23.65 -0.99
CA PRO A 180 -27.59 22.44 -0.57
C PRO A 180 -26.16 22.68 -0.11
N LYS A 181 -25.41 23.55 -0.81
CA LYS A 181 -24.04 23.90 -0.44
C LYS A 181 -23.99 24.63 0.91
N ALA A 182 -24.83 25.64 1.09
CA ALA A 182 -24.87 26.43 2.34
C ALA A 182 -25.22 25.55 3.56
N LYS A 183 -26.19 24.64 3.40
CA LYS A 183 -26.56 23.65 4.43
C LYS A 183 -25.39 22.72 4.75
N ALA A 184 -24.69 22.21 3.74
CA ALA A 184 -23.55 21.32 3.92
C ALA A 184 -22.40 22.03 4.67
N GLU A 185 -22.06 23.26 4.28
CA GLU A 185 -21.02 24.08 4.94
C GLU A 185 -21.32 24.28 6.43
N GLN A 186 -22.55 24.66 6.77
CA GLN A 186 -22.99 24.80 8.16
C GLN A 186 -22.82 23.49 8.95
N ARG A 187 -23.24 22.36 8.36
CA ARG A 187 -23.19 21.04 9.01
C ARG A 187 -21.77 20.53 9.21
N VAL A 188 -20.84 20.85 8.31
CA VAL A 188 -19.40 20.55 8.49
C VAL A 188 -18.83 21.30 9.70
N THR A 189 -19.15 22.59 9.83
CA THR A 189 -18.72 23.37 11.01
C THR A 189 -19.29 22.79 12.29
N GLU A 190 -20.58 22.49 12.32
CA GLU A 190 -21.26 21.96 13.50
C GLU A 190 -20.83 20.52 13.86
N SER A 191 -20.42 19.71 12.89
CA SER A 191 -19.93 18.35 13.15
C SER A 191 -18.53 18.34 13.76
N GLY A 192 -17.78 19.43 13.65
CA GLY A 192 -16.37 19.50 14.02
C GLY A 192 -15.43 18.78 13.04
N TRP A 193 -15.85 18.55 11.79
CA TRP A 193 -14.97 17.94 10.78
C TRP A 193 -14.04 19.01 10.19
N THR A 194 -12.74 18.72 10.14
CA THR A 194 -11.70 19.70 9.76
C THR A 194 -10.82 19.27 8.59
N ASN A 195 -11.22 18.26 7.81
CA ASN A 195 -10.38 17.64 6.76
C ASN A 195 -9.02 17.14 7.30
N ASP A 196 -9.04 16.58 8.51
CA ASP A 196 -7.87 15.95 9.12
C ASP A 196 -7.45 14.70 8.34
N ALA A 197 -6.18 14.63 7.95
CA ALA A 197 -5.65 13.54 7.11
C ALA A 197 -5.59 12.20 7.85
N ASP A 198 -5.25 12.20 9.15
CA ASP A 198 -5.18 10.99 9.97
C ASP A 198 -6.60 10.42 10.19
N LEU A 199 -7.58 11.28 10.42
CA LEU A 199 -8.99 10.86 10.51
C LEU A 199 -9.55 10.43 9.15
N ALA A 200 -9.17 11.07 8.05
CA ALA A 200 -9.61 10.66 6.71
C ALA A 200 -9.13 9.24 6.35
N LEU A 201 -7.95 8.83 6.82
CA LEU A 201 -7.45 7.45 6.69
C LEU A 201 -8.29 6.45 7.48
N LEU A 202 -8.77 6.83 8.67
CA LEU A 202 -9.59 5.98 9.55
C LEU A 202 -11.06 5.95 9.13
N MET A 203 -11.49 6.96 8.37
CA MET A 203 -12.85 7.13 7.87
C MET A 203 -12.87 7.22 6.34
N PRO A 204 -12.36 6.22 5.59
CA PRO A 204 -12.21 6.38 4.15
C PRO A 204 -13.58 6.60 3.46
N LEU A 205 -13.63 7.57 2.54
CA LEU A 205 -14.78 7.78 1.64
C LEU A 205 -14.65 6.99 0.33
N ASN A 206 -13.47 6.40 0.11
CA ASN A 206 -13.22 5.42 -0.95
C ASN A 206 -12.16 4.43 -0.44
N ARG A 207 -12.55 3.16 -0.19
CA ARG A 207 -11.67 2.14 0.39
C ARG A 207 -10.46 1.84 -0.50
N ARG A 208 -10.67 1.80 -1.82
CA ARG A 208 -9.60 1.53 -2.79
C ARG A 208 -8.57 2.65 -2.80
N GLU A 209 -9.04 3.90 -2.80
CA GLU A 209 -8.16 5.06 -2.72
C GLU A 209 -7.36 5.04 -1.41
N ALA A 210 -7.99 4.71 -0.29
CA ALA A 210 -7.28 4.61 1.00
C ALA A 210 -6.19 3.54 1.00
N VAL A 211 -6.45 2.36 0.39
CA VAL A 211 -5.43 1.32 0.21
C VAL A 211 -4.27 1.84 -0.63
N ILE A 212 -4.56 2.52 -1.74
CA ILE A 212 -3.54 3.10 -2.62
C ILE A 212 -2.71 4.15 -1.86
N GLN A 213 -3.35 5.11 -1.20
CA GLN A 213 -2.67 6.18 -0.46
C GLN A 213 -1.81 5.65 0.69
N LYS A 214 -2.35 4.71 1.48
CA LYS A 214 -1.57 3.99 2.50
C LYS A 214 -0.34 3.35 1.88
N ALA A 215 -0.54 2.58 0.80
CA ALA A 215 0.55 1.85 0.16
C ALA A 215 1.62 2.77 -0.45
N MET A 216 1.23 3.90 -1.06
CA MET A 216 2.19 4.90 -1.55
C MET A 216 2.98 5.52 -0.39
N SER A 217 2.32 5.85 0.72
CA SER A 217 2.99 6.41 1.90
C SER A 217 3.97 5.41 2.53
N VAL A 218 3.49 4.23 2.96
CA VAL A 218 4.33 3.24 3.66
C VAL A 218 5.35 2.58 2.74
N GLY A 219 5.03 2.45 1.45
CA GLY A 219 5.90 1.87 0.45
C GLY A 219 6.92 2.84 -0.14
N LYS A 220 6.92 4.12 0.29
CA LYS A 220 7.71 5.21 -0.32
C LYS A 220 7.56 5.23 -1.84
N GLY A 221 6.31 5.20 -2.28
CA GLY A 221 5.90 5.02 -3.65
C GLY A 221 5.35 6.28 -4.30
N LEU A 222 5.22 6.22 -5.62
CA LEU A 222 4.67 7.25 -6.47
C LEU A 222 3.53 6.70 -7.31
N LEU A 223 2.42 7.45 -7.32
CA LEU A 223 1.29 7.25 -8.21
C LEU A 223 1.41 8.23 -9.38
N GLY A 224 1.87 7.76 -10.53
CA GLY A 224 1.96 8.56 -11.77
C GLY A 224 0.67 8.53 -12.58
N GLU A 225 0.66 9.18 -13.75
CA GLU A 225 -0.52 9.19 -14.63
C GLU A 225 -0.87 7.79 -15.19
N ARG A 226 0.17 6.99 -15.47
CA ARG A 226 0.05 5.68 -16.14
C ARG A 226 0.75 4.53 -15.42
N PHE A 227 1.19 4.77 -14.19
CA PHE A 227 1.90 3.76 -13.40
C PHE A 227 1.75 3.99 -11.90
N ALA A 228 1.93 2.93 -11.12
CA ALA A 228 2.29 3.00 -9.70
C ALA A 228 3.68 2.39 -9.54
N ILE A 229 4.49 2.93 -8.64
CA ILE A 229 5.78 2.35 -8.25
C ILE A 229 5.96 2.46 -6.73
N VAL A 230 6.47 1.42 -6.08
CA VAL A 230 6.80 1.39 -4.64
C VAL A 230 8.19 0.82 -4.42
N GLN A 231 8.84 1.20 -3.32
CA GLN A 231 10.19 0.78 -2.95
C GLN A 231 10.23 -0.24 -1.82
N THR A 232 9.37 -0.06 -0.81
CA THR A 232 9.49 -0.77 0.48
C THR A 232 8.14 -1.16 1.08
N LEU A 233 7.17 -1.51 0.24
CA LEU A 233 5.83 -1.89 0.70
C LEU A 233 5.93 -3.20 1.50
N PRO A 234 5.24 -3.35 2.65
CA PRO A 234 5.11 -4.66 3.31
C PRO A 234 4.56 -5.71 2.34
N PHE A 235 5.13 -6.91 2.33
CA PHE A 235 4.72 -7.96 1.38
C PHE A 235 3.20 -8.27 1.45
N ALA A 236 2.62 -8.26 2.65
CA ALA A 236 1.19 -8.48 2.86
C ALA A 236 0.27 -7.45 2.18
N ASP A 237 0.78 -6.24 1.89
CA ASP A 237 0.02 -5.19 1.20
C ASP A 237 0.11 -5.31 -0.34
N LEU A 238 0.89 -6.25 -0.90
CA LEU A 238 1.06 -6.45 -2.36
C LEU A 238 -0.27 -6.75 -3.08
N VAL A 239 -0.98 -7.78 -2.59
CA VAL A 239 -2.25 -8.21 -3.19
C VAL A 239 -3.33 -7.15 -2.97
N PRO A 240 -3.56 -6.62 -1.75
CA PRO A 240 -4.50 -5.51 -1.55
C PRO A 240 -4.27 -4.31 -2.47
N LEU A 241 -3.02 -3.88 -2.65
CA LEU A 241 -2.69 -2.78 -3.56
C LEU A 241 -3.02 -3.16 -5.02
N THR A 242 -2.63 -4.36 -5.44
CA THR A 242 -2.90 -4.83 -6.80
C THR A 242 -4.40 -4.86 -7.10
N GLU A 243 -5.22 -5.38 -6.18
CA GLU A 243 -6.69 -5.37 -6.31
C GLU A 243 -7.25 -3.95 -6.37
N ALA A 244 -6.76 -3.04 -5.53
CA ALA A 244 -7.19 -1.64 -5.52
C ALA A 244 -6.86 -0.91 -6.84
N LEU A 245 -5.78 -1.32 -7.52
CA LEU A 245 -5.33 -0.75 -8.79
C LEU A 245 -6.03 -1.34 -10.03
N LYS A 246 -6.62 -2.54 -9.95
CA LYS A 246 -7.30 -3.21 -11.08
C LYS A 246 -8.34 -2.32 -11.81
N PRO A 247 -9.23 -1.56 -11.13
CA PRO A 247 -10.21 -0.71 -11.80
C PRO A 247 -9.58 0.42 -12.64
N ARG A 248 -8.36 0.85 -12.28
CA ARG A 248 -7.58 1.82 -13.07
C ARG A 248 -6.90 1.17 -14.27
N ARG A 249 -7.08 -0.15 -14.45
CA ARG A 249 -6.42 -0.98 -15.46
C ARG A 249 -4.91 -1.00 -15.28
N TRP A 250 -4.43 -0.95 -14.05
CA TRP A 250 -3.01 -1.00 -13.75
C TRP A 250 -2.65 -2.40 -13.27
N ARG A 251 -1.72 -3.05 -13.97
CA ARG A 251 -1.31 -4.42 -13.69
C ARG A 251 0.15 -4.47 -13.24
N PRO A 252 0.52 -5.41 -12.37
CA PRO A 252 1.91 -5.57 -11.98
C PRO A 252 2.76 -5.97 -13.19
N VAL A 253 3.94 -5.37 -13.28
CA VAL A 253 4.95 -5.67 -14.31
C VAL A 253 6.31 -5.98 -13.71
N ARG A 254 6.56 -5.56 -12.46
CA ARG A 254 7.76 -5.85 -11.69
C ARG A 254 7.35 -6.05 -10.24
N VAL A 255 7.76 -7.15 -9.63
CA VAL A 255 7.59 -7.46 -8.21
C VAL A 255 8.93 -8.01 -7.72
N ARG A 256 9.49 -7.37 -6.70
CA ARG A 256 10.85 -7.63 -6.23
C ARG A 256 10.83 -7.72 -4.70
N PRO A 257 10.48 -8.89 -4.15
CA PRO A 257 10.52 -9.08 -2.72
C PRO A 257 11.97 -9.08 -2.23
N TYR A 258 12.21 -8.50 -1.06
CA TYR A 258 13.52 -8.47 -0.43
C TYR A 258 13.39 -8.48 1.10
N PRO A 259 14.30 -9.19 1.81
CA PRO A 259 14.27 -9.23 3.26
C PRO A 259 14.79 -7.93 3.89
N THR A 260 14.19 -7.54 5.00
CA THR A 260 14.66 -6.47 5.89
C THR A 260 14.62 -6.94 7.34
N PRO A 261 15.31 -6.27 8.28
CA PRO A 261 15.17 -6.55 9.71
C PRO A 261 13.71 -6.49 10.19
N GLU A 262 12.87 -5.66 9.57
CA GLU A 262 11.45 -5.47 9.89
C GLU A 262 10.52 -6.46 9.16
N GLY A 263 11.08 -7.46 8.45
CA GLY A 263 10.36 -8.48 7.70
C GLY A 263 10.44 -8.31 6.18
N LEU A 264 9.62 -9.07 5.45
CA LEU A 264 9.65 -9.08 3.99
C LEU A 264 8.99 -7.81 3.42
N LYS A 265 9.72 -7.10 2.56
CA LYS A 265 9.25 -5.92 1.83
C LYS A 265 9.26 -6.20 0.33
N ILE A 266 8.64 -5.31 -0.45
CA ILE A 266 8.64 -5.37 -1.90
C ILE A 266 8.98 -4.00 -2.51
N ALA A 267 9.76 -4.04 -3.58
CA ALA A 267 9.76 -3.00 -4.60
C ALA A 267 8.94 -3.50 -5.79
N ALA A 268 8.05 -2.68 -6.34
CA ALA A 268 7.14 -3.13 -7.39
C ALA A 268 6.68 -1.99 -8.30
N ILE A 269 6.34 -2.35 -9.55
CA ILE A 269 5.80 -1.44 -10.56
C ILE A 269 4.49 -2.04 -11.10
N TRP A 270 3.47 -1.18 -11.21
CA TRP A 270 2.26 -1.44 -11.97
C TRP A 270 2.18 -0.46 -13.14
N LEU A 271 1.81 -0.93 -14.32
CA LEU A 271 1.61 -0.09 -15.51
C LEU A 271 0.17 -0.18 -16.00
N TYR A 272 -0.34 0.93 -16.54
CA TYR A 272 -1.60 0.95 -17.28
C TYR A 272 -1.57 -0.03 -18.44
N SER A 273 -2.59 -0.89 -18.52
CA SER A 273 -2.71 -1.97 -19.48
C SER A 273 -4.17 -2.32 -19.70
N VAL A 274 -4.62 -2.36 -20.96
CA VAL A 274 -5.98 -2.82 -21.30
C VAL A 274 -6.13 -4.34 -21.26
N VAL A 275 -5.03 -5.08 -21.16
CA VAL A 275 -5.04 -6.54 -21.03
C VAL A 275 -5.04 -6.95 -19.56
N GLU A 276 -5.74 -8.05 -19.29
CA GLU A 276 -5.82 -8.68 -17.96
C GLU A 276 -4.45 -9.15 -17.48
N GLY A 277 -4.24 -9.09 -16.18
CA GLY A 277 -3.06 -9.63 -15.51
C GLY A 277 -3.37 -10.07 -14.08
N GLU A 278 -2.50 -10.91 -13.55
CA GLU A 278 -2.66 -11.55 -12.25
C GLU A 278 -1.30 -11.71 -11.54
N LEU A 279 -1.39 -11.98 -10.23
CA LEU A 279 -0.26 -12.39 -9.40
C LEU A 279 -0.53 -13.80 -8.86
N PHE A 280 0.51 -14.61 -8.79
CA PHE A 280 0.50 -15.91 -8.13
C PHE A 280 1.74 -16.04 -7.25
N ASP A 281 1.56 -16.47 -6.00
CA ASP A 281 2.62 -16.71 -5.02
C ASP A 281 2.56 -18.18 -4.60
N GLY A 282 3.66 -18.92 -4.79
CA GLY A 282 3.72 -20.35 -4.48
C GLY A 282 5.15 -20.87 -4.31
N THR A 283 5.26 -22.17 -4.01
CA THR A 283 6.51 -22.92 -4.17
C THR A 283 6.90 -22.99 -5.65
N LYS A 284 8.11 -23.48 -5.93
CA LYS A 284 8.57 -23.72 -7.30
C LYS A 284 7.56 -24.55 -8.10
N GLU A 285 7.14 -25.70 -7.56
CA GLU A 285 6.25 -26.64 -8.22
C GLU A 285 4.87 -26.04 -8.45
N GLU A 286 4.36 -25.27 -7.47
CA GLU A 286 3.09 -24.56 -7.57
C GLU A 286 3.13 -23.49 -8.67
N VAL A 287 4.22 -22.72 -8.76
CA VAL A 287 4.37 -21.69 -9.80
C VAL A 287 4.51 -22.31 -11.19
N GLU A 288 5.31 -23.36 -11.34
CA GLU A 288 5.47 -24.06 -12.62
C GLU A 288 4.16 -24.68 -13.09
N LYS A 289 3.41 -25.30 -12.17
CA LYS A 289 2.07 -25.85 -12.44
C LYS A 289 1.07 -24.75 -12.81
N HIS A 290 0.99 -23.69 -12.02
CA HIS A 290 0.10 -22.56 -12.28
C HIS A 290 0.37 -21.96 -13.65
N TYR A 291 1.65 -21.76 -14.01
CA TYR A 291 2.01 -21.23 -15.33
C TYR A 291 1.59 -22.15 -16.48
N ALA A 292 1.76 -23.46 -16.31
CA ALA A 292 1.29 -24.45 -17.29
C ALA A 292 -0.24 -24.41 -17.48
N ASP A 293 -0.99 -24.19 -16.40
CA ASP A 293 -2.47 -24.16 -16.41
C ASP A 293 -3.03 -22.88 -17.07
N ILE A 294 -2.38 -21.73 -16.89
CA ILE A 294 -2.87 -20.44 -17.43
C ILE A 294 -2.41 -20.17 -18.87
N ARG A 295 -1.31 -20.79 -19.32
CA ARG A 295 -0.72 -20.54 -20.65
C ARG A 295 -1.69 -20.87 -21.81
N PRO A 296 -2.46 -21.97 -21.80
CA PRO A 296 -3.49 -22.23 -22.81
C PRO A 296 -4.57 -21.13 -22.90
N ASN A 297 -4.80 -20.40 -21.81
CA ASN A 297 -5.77 -19.29 -21.74
C ASN A 297 -5.18 -17.95 -22.21
N GLY A 298 -4.01 -17.98 -22.85
CA GLY A 298 -3.33 -16.82 -23.43
C GLY A 298 -2.55 -15.95 -22.43
N PHE A 299 -2.40 -16.41 -21.19
CA PHE A 299 -1.52 -15.74 -20.22
C PHE A 299 -0.05 -16.06 -20.49
N THR A 300 0.80 -15.10 -20.15
CA THR A 300 2.25 -15.23 -20.26
C THR A 300 2.93 -14.59 -19.06
N ALA A 301 4.09 -15.13 -18.66
CA ALA A 301 4.86 -14.58 -17.57
C ALA A 301 5.43 -13.21 -17.97
N VAL A 302 5.20 -12.20 -17.13
CA VAL A 302 5.74 -10.84 -17.28
C VAL A 302 6.88 -10.61 -16.32
N ASP A 303 6.79 -11.20 -15.13
CA ASP A 303 7.80 -11.11 -14.10
C ASP A 303 7.77 -12.32 -13.18
N LEU A 304 8.92 -12.66 -12.61
CA LEU A 304 9.09 -13.81 -11.72
C LEU A 304 10.22 -13.49 -10.74
N ALA A 305 9.93 -13.58 -9.44
CA ALA A 305 10.90 -13.27 -8.40
C ALA A 305 10.76 -14.20 -7.19
N GLY A 306 11.86 -14.87 -6.86
CA GLY A 306 12.00 -15.72 -5.70
C GLY A 306 12.37 -14.93 -4.46
N TYR A 307 12.00 -15.47 -3.30
CA TYR A 307 12.28 -14.88 -2.01
C TYR A 307 12.25 -15.93 -0.90
N LEU A 308 12.85 -15.60 0.24
CA LEU A 308 12.78 -16.40 1.44
C LEU A 308 11.64 -15.90 2.33
N ASP A 309 10.67 -16.76 2.65
CA ASP A 309 9.55 -16.40 3.50
C ASP A 309 9.93 -16.40 5.00
N ALA A 310 8.96 -16.05 5.85
CA ALA A 310 9.17 -16.00 7.30
C ALA A 310 9.51 -17.38 7.92
N ASN A 311 9.16 -18.47 7.25
CA ASN A 311 9.44 -19.85 7.64
C ASN A 311 10.75 -20.38 7.05
N LYS A 312 11.54 -19.52 6.41
CA LYS A 312 12.77 -19.88 5.69
C LYS A 312 12.53 -20.82 4.50
N GLN A 313 11.34 -20.79 3.93
CA GLN A 313 11.02 -21.50 2.70
C GLN A 313 11.19 -20.56 1.50
N VAL A 314 11.80 -21.10 0.45
CA VAL A 314 11.88 -20.38 -0.83
C VAL A 314 10.52 -20.41 -1.49
N ARG A 315 10.01 -19.23 -1.82
CA ARG A 315 8.75 -19.01 -2.53
C ARG A 315 8.98 -18.07 -3.70
N HIS A 316 8.02 -18.02 -4.61
CA HIS A 316 8.14 -17.30 -5.88
C HIS A 316 6.86 -16.54 -6.19
N VAL A 317 6.99 -15.25 -6.51
CA VAL A 317 5.87 -14.44 -7.02
C VAL A 317 5.99 -14.32 -8.53
N MET A 318 4.95 -14.76 -9.24
CA MET A 318 4.80 -14.59 -10.68
C MET A 318 3.75 -13.51 -10.98
N ALA A 319 4.12 -12.56 -11.83
CA ALA A 319 3.17 -11.68 -12.50
C ALA A 319 2.92 -12.17 -13.92
N SER A 320 1.66 -12.37 -14.29
CA SER A 320 1.25 -12.88 -15.60
C SER A 320 0.24 -11.94 -16.27
N ALA A 321 0.19 -11.93 -17.60
CA ALA A 321 -0.77 -11.12 -18.35
C ALA A 321 -1.15 -11.71 -19.72
N LYS A 322 -2.33 -11.35 -20.23
CA LYS A 322 -2.79 -11.73 -21.59
C LYS A 322 -2.16 -10.84 -22.67
N VAL A 323 -0.84 -10.84 -22.78
CA VAL A 323 -0.10 -10.02 -23.75
C VAL A 323 -0.19 -10.67 -25.13
N LYS A 324 -0.67 -9.92 -26.14
CA LYS A 324 -0.53 -10.31 -27.54
C LYS A 324 0.89 -10.02 -28.00
N TRP A 325 1.67 -11.07 -28.15
CA TRP A 325 3.00 -10.97 -28.73
C TRP A 325 2.98 -11.08 -30.25
N GLU A 326 4.08 -10.70 -30.90
CA GLU A 326 4.32 -10.96 -32.33
C GLU A 326 4.22 -12.47 -32.61
N ALA A 327 3.70 -12.85 -33.78
CA ALA A 327 3.55 -14.24 -34.17
C ALA A 327 4.88 -15.01 -34.04
N GLY A 328 4.84 -16.22 -33.48
CA GLY A 328 6.03 -17.02 -33.17
C GLY A 328 6.76 -16.64 -31.88
N THR A 329 6.28 -15.63 -31.13
CA THR A 329 6.83 -15.34 -29.80
C THR A 329 6.41 -16.39 -28.78
N ASN A 330 7.38 -16.94 -28.06
CA ASN A 330 7.13 -17.84 -26.92
C ASN A 330 7.79 -17.29 -25.65
N ILE A 331 7.17 -17.52 -24.50
CA ILE A 331 7.71 -17.17 -23.18
C ILE A 331 7.86 -18.43 -22.34
N ASP A 332 9.08 -18.69 -21.90
CA ASP A 332 9.43 -19.83 -21.05
C ASP A 332 10.03 -19.33 -19.73
N ILE A 333 9.91 -20.13 -18.67
CA ILE A 333 10.40 -19.79 -17.34
C ILE A 333 11.37 -20.85 -16.83
N ASN A 334 12.30 -20.43 -15.98
CA ASN A 334 13.09 -21.33 -15.14
C ASN A 334 13.10 -20.79 -13.72
N VAL A 335 12.72 -21.65 -12.77
CA VAL A 335 12.53 -21.29 -11.37
C VAL A 335 13.64 -21.91 -10.51
N ALA A 336 14.21 -21.10 -9.61
CA ALA A 336 15.23 -21.47 -8.65
C ALA A 336 16.52 -22.05 -9.27
N ILE A 337 17.11 -21.39 -10.27
CA ILE A 337 18.40 -21.79 -10.84
C ILE A 337 19.54 -21.40 -9.89
N PRO A 338 20.34 -22.33 -9.34
CA PRO A 338 21.48 -21.99 -8.50
C PRO A 338 22.52 -21.14 -9.25
N LEU A 339 23.15 -20.19 -8.55
CA LEU A 339 24.25 -19.43 -9.12
C LEU A 339 25.44 -20.35 -9.41
N GLY A 340 26.00 -20.26 -10.62
CA GLY A 340 27.10 -21.10 -11.08
C GLY A 340 26.67 -22.24 -12.00
N THR A 341 25.37 -22.56 -12.04
CA THR A 341 24.82 -23.36 -13.15
C THR A 341 25.08 -22.62 -14.47
N PRO A 342 25.60 -23.31 -15.51
CA PRO A 342 25.82 -22.68 -16.81
C PRO A 342 24.57 -21.94 -17.26
N PHE A 343 24.71 -20.64 -17.49
CA PHE A 343 23.62 -19.80 -17.94
C PHE A 343 23.41 -20.05 -19.44
N ALA A 344 22.73 -21.15 -19.74
CA ALA A 344 22.37 -21.52 -21.09
C ALA A 344 20.89 -21.19 -21.34
N PRO A 345 20.55 -20.54 -22.47
CA PRO A 345 19.16 -20.52 -22.92
C PRO A 345 18.65 -21.96 -23.11
N PRO A 346 17.33 -22.22 -23.07
CA PRO A 346 16.77 -23.51 -23.43
C PRO A 346 17.34 -23.97 -24.79
N ALA A 347 17.92 -25.18 -24.83
CA ALA A 347 18.87 -25.63 -25.87
C ALA A 347 18.32 -25.65 -27.31
N GLU A 348 17.01 -25.52 -27.49
CA GLU A 348 16.32 -25.78 -28.76
C GLU A 348 15.88 -24.52 -29.54
N LYS A 349 16.09 -23.30 -29.02
CA LYS A 349 15.55 -22.07 -29.64
C LYS A 349 16.40 -20.81 -29.41
N SER A 350 16.46 -19.91 -30.39
CA SER A 350 16.94 -18.53 -30.19
C SER A 350 16.09 -17.85 -29.11
N CYS A 351 16.71 -17.29 -28.07
CA CYS A 351 15.98 -16.67 -26.97
C CYS A 351 16.72 -15.52 -26.29
N ALA A 352 15.91 -14.60 -25.76
CA ALA A 352 16.26 -13.39 -25.05
C ALA A 352 16.00 -13.56 -23.56
N LEU A 353 16.93 -13.14 -22.72
CA LEU A 353 16.65 -12.92 -21.30
C LEU A 353 15.68 -11.74 -21.14
N GLN A 354 14.50 -11.97 -20.56
CA GLN A 354 13.48 -10.94 -20.35
C GLN A 354 13.52 -10.38 -18.92
N THR A 355 13.70 -11.25 -17.92
CA THR A 355 13.94 -10.89 -16.52
C THR A 355 14.89 -11.92 -15.89
N ARG A 356 15.68 -11.49 -14.91
CA ARG A 356 16.48 -12.38 -14.06
C ARG A 356 16.53 -11.83 -12.66
N GLN A 357 15.88 -12.51 -11.73
CA GLN A 357 15.81 -12.07 -10.34
C GLN A 357 16.59 -13.00 -9.45
N GLN A 358 17.49 -12.43 -8.64
CA GLN A 358 18.31 -13.18 -7.72
C GLN A 358 17.84 -12.99 -6.29
N TYR A 359 17.94 -14.06 -5.52
CA TYR A 359 17.59 -14.10 -4.11
C TYR A 359 18.52 -15.08 -3.39
N LEU A 360 18.55 -15.00 -2.06
CA LEU A 360 19.28 -15.93 -1.21
C LEU A 360 18.31 -16.99 -0.68
N ASP A 361 18.72 -18.26 -0.72
CA ASP A 361 18.04 -19.35 -0.02
C ASP A 361 18.34 -19.33 1.49
N ALA A 362 17.82 -20.32 2.23
CA ALA A 362 18.00 -20.44 3.67
C ALA A 362 19.48 -20.64 4.06
N GLU A 363 20.30 -21.17 3.16
CA GLU A 363 21.74 -21.39 3.32
C GLU A 363 22.58 -20.19 2.88
N GLY A 364 21.95 -19.10 2.41
CA GLY A 364 22.62 -17.92 1.91
C GLY A 364 23.27 -18.11 0.53
N LYS A 365 22.87 -19.14 -0.23
CA LYS A 365 23.31 -19.33 -1.61
C LYS A 365 22.41 -18.54 -2.54
N LEU A 366 23.03 -17.96 -3.56
CA LEU A 366 22.31 -17.24 -4.61
C LEU A 366 21.62 -18.22 -5.54
N ALA A 367 20.34 -17.97 -5.81
CA ALA A 367 19.57 -18.58 -6.88
C ALA A 367 19.05 -17.49 -7.83
N SER A 368 18.47 -17.90 -8.96
CA SER A 368 17.90 -17.01 -9.94
C SER A 368 16.62 -17.57 -10.54
N ASP A 369 15.61 -16.72 -10.61
CA ASP A 369 14.42 -16.94 -11.43
C ASP A 369 14.56 -16.20 -12.75
N VAL A 370 14.15 -16.85 -13.82
CA VAL A 370 14.41 -16.36 -15.18
C VAL A 370 13.16 -16.47 -16.05
N ILE A 371 12.87 -15.41 -16.80
CA ILE A 371 11.94 -15.44 -17.92
C ILE A 371 12.72 -15.29 -19.22
N TRP A 372 12.47 -16.18 -20.17
CA TRP A 372 13.01 -16.18 -21.52
C TRP A 372 11.96 -15.80 -22.54
N ARG A 373 12.37 -15.11 -23.60
CA ARG A 373 11.52 -14.72 -24.73
C ARG A 373 12.11 -15.19 -26.07
N HIS A 374 11.33 -15.92 -26.84
CA HIS A 374 11.69 -16.39 -28.19
C HIS A 374 11.00 -15.55 -29.27
N PRO A 375 11.55 -15.36 -30.48
CA PRO A 375 12.95 -15.50 -30.85
C PRO A 375 13.78 -14.21 -30.63
N LYS A 376 13.27 -13.22 -29.87
CA LYS A 376 13.95 -11.92 -29.71
C LYS A 376 15.38 -12.11 -29.19
N ASN A 377 16.27 -11.18 -29.57
CA ASN A 377 17.63 -11.11 -29.05
C ASN A 377 17.68 -10.12 -27.88
N THR A 378 18.04 -10.60 -26.69
CA THR A 378 18.60 -9.77 -25.63
C THR A 378 20.07 -9.64 -25.97
N TYR A 379 20.55 -8.41 -26.09
CA TYR A 379 21.89 -8.17 -26.61
C TYR A 379 22.92 -8.22 -25.50
N TYR A 380 22.53 -7.86 -24.27
CA TYR A 380 23.45 -7.84 -23.16
C TYR A 380 22.76 -8.05 -21.81
N TYR A 381 23.33 -8.93 -21.00
CA TYR A 381 23.06 -9.08 -19.58
C TYR A 381 24.35 -8.78 -18.82
N HIS A 382 24.26 -7.98 -17.77
CA HIS A 382 25.39 -7.67 -16.92
C HIS A 382 25.03 -7.81 -15.45
N ARG A 383 26.01 -8.24 -14.65
CA ARG A 383 25.94 -8.30 -13.20
C ARG A 383 27.30 -8.00 -12.63
N SER A 384 27.39 -6.95 -11.82
CA SER A 384 28.61 -6.58 -11.14
C SER A 384 28.31 -5.81 -9.85
N GLY A 385 29.39 -5.45 -9.15
CA GLY A 385 29.34 -4.38 -8.17
C GLY A 385 29.07 -3.02 -8.83
N ARG A 386 28.76 -2.04 -7.99
CA ARG A 386 28.23 -0.73 -8.39
C ARG A 386 29.06 -0.02 -9.47
N THR A 387 30.36 0.17 -9.26
CA THR A 387 31.20 1.00 -10.14
C THR A 387 31.28 0.45 -11.57
N GLU A 388 31.44 -0.86 -11.71
CA GLU A 388 31.43 -1.50 -13.03
C GLU A 388 30.04 -1.44 -13.67
N TRP A 389 28.99 -1.59 -12.88
CA TRP A 389 27.61 -1.55 -13.36
C TRP A 389 27.28 -0.18 -13.96
N GLU A 390 27.67 0.91 -13.31
CA GLU A 390 27.48 2.29 -13.80
C GLU A 390 28.16 2.51 -15.15
N ASN A 391 29.40 2.02 -15.30
CA ASN A 391 30.12 2.10 -16.57
C ASN A 391 29.41 1.34 -17.70
N ILE A 392 28.82 0.19 -17.36
CA ILE A 392 28.06 -0.64 -18.30
C ILE A 392 26.75 0.04 -18.71
N ILE A 393 25.99 0.59 -17.76
CA ILE A 393 24.76 1.33 -18.08
C ILE A 393 25.08 2.53 -18.99
N ALA A 394 26.09 3.33 -18.64
CA ALA A 394 26.49 4.49 -19.43
C ALA A 394 26.94 4.13 -20.85
N LYS A 395 27.57 2.96 -21.02
CA LYS A 395 28.02 2.45 -22.32
C LYS A 395 26.87 1.94 -23.19
N TYR A 396 26.04 1.04 -22.66
CA TYR A 396 25.06 0.32 -23.48
C TYR A 396 23.73 1.05 -23.64
N SER A 397 23.36 1.95 -22.72
CA SER A 397 22.13 2.76 -22.87
C SER A 397 22.18 3.76 -24.03
N GLN A 398 23.35 3.95 -24.65
CA GLN A 398 23.51 4.77 -25.87
C GLN A 398 22.96 4.08 -27.12
N SER A 399 22.88 2.75 -27.13
CA SER A 399 22.52 1.97 -28.32
C SER A 399 21.54 0.83 -28.03
N GLN A 400 21.16 0.62 -26.77
CA GLN A 400 20.29 -0.47 -26.34
C GLN A 400 19.37 -0.03 -25.22
N LYS A 401 18.18 -0.63 -25.17
CA LYS A 401 17.15 -0.33 -24.19
C LYS A 401 17.41 -1.08 -22.91
N LEU A 402 17.59 -0.36 -21.82
CA LEU A 402 17.61 -0.93 -20.47
C LEU A 402 16.20 -1.39 -20.09
N ILE A 403 15.88 -2.68 -20.22
CA ILE A 403 14.51 -3.19 -20.02
C ILE A 403 14.22 -3.68 -18.60
N ASP A 404 15.26 -3.93 -17.81
CA ASP A 404 15.13 -4.25 -16.39
C ASP A 404 16.42 -3.91 -15.63
N VAL A 405 16.24 -3.52 -14.37
CA VAL A 405 17.31 -3.36 -13.37
C VAL A 405 16.80 -3.92 -12.05
N SER A 406 17.71 -4.52 -11.29
CA SER A 406 17.43 -4.99 -9.94
C SER A 406 18.71 -4.97 -9.11
N ASN A 407 18.62 -5.44 -7.87
CA ASN A 407 19.77 -5.64 -7.02
C ASN A 407 19.53 -6.73 -5.98
N THR A 408 20.62 -7.35 -5.54
CA THR A 408 20.60 -8.40 -4.51
C THR A 408 21.82 -8.24 -3.62
N ALA A 409 21.57 -8.11 -2.32
CA ALA A 409 22.62 -8.06 -1.33
C ALA A 409 23.18 -9.46 -1.02
N THR A 410 24.47 -9.55 -0.77
CA THR A 410 25.16 -10.78 -0.36
C THR A 410 26.22 -10.40 0.66
N GLY A 411 25.90 -10.60 1.95
CA GLY A 411 26.69 -10.04 3.04
C GLY A 411 26.74 -8.51 2.96
N LYS A 412 27.94 -7.94 2.98
CA LYS A 412 28.18 -6.50 2.84
C LYS A 412 28.25 -6.01 1.39
N ASN A 413 28.17 -6.92 0.43
CA ASN A 413 28.23 -6.58 -0.99
C ASN A 413 26.81 -6.44 -1.55
N ASN A 414 26.66 -5.60 -2.58
CA ASN A 414 25.44 -5.52 -3.36
C ASN A 414 25.76 -5.69 -4.84
N ASN A 415 25.01 -6.55 -5.52
CA ASN A 415 25.15 -6.81 -6.94
C ASN A 415 23.98 -6.18 -7.68
N TYR A 416 24.25 -5.62 -8.87
CA TYR A 416 23.26 -4.96 -9.70
C TYR A 416 23.15 -5.68 -11.05
N PRO A 417 22.08 -6.44 -11.29
CA PRO A 417 21.73 -6.92 -12.62
C PRO A 417 21.19 -5.78 -13.51
N ALA A 418 21.56 -5.81 -14.79
CA ALA A 418 20.93 -5.00 -15.84
C ALA A 418 20.72 -5.85 -17.10
N ILE A 419 19.57 -5.64 -17.76
CA ILE A 419 19.19 -6.35 -18.98
C ILE A 419 18.94 -5.32 -20.09
N PHE A 420 19.59 -5.52 -21.23
CA PHE A 420 19.49 -4.65 -22.40
C PHE A 420 18.91 -5.35 -23.62
N GLN A 421 18.02 -4.67 -24.33
CA GLN A 421 17.39 -5.15 -25.56
C GLN A 421 17.64 -4.19 -26.71
N GLY A 422 17.90 -4.71 -27.91
CA GLY A 422 18.17 -3.91 -29.11
C GLY A 422 16.90 -3.24 -29.60
N PHE A 423 16.69 -2.02 -29.12
CA PHE A 423 15.72 -1.07 -29.63
C PHE A 423 16.46 0.25 -29.79
N ASN A 424 15.98 1.08 -30.71
CA ASN A 424 16.42 2.47 -30.86
C ASN A 424 15.32 3.40 -30.29
N ASP A 425 15.59 4.69 -30.16
CA ASP A 425 14.61 5.75 -29.84
C ASP A 425 14.03 5.73 -28.40
N PHE A 426 14.90 5.84 -27.41
CA PHE A 426 14.51 6.15 -26.02
C PHE A 426 15.68 6.81 -25.27
N THR A 427 15.37 7.55 -24.22
CA THR A 427 16.37 7.98 -23.23
C THR A 427 16.15 7.20 -21.95
N VAL A 428 17.22 6.58 -21.44
CA VAL A 428 17.24 5.89 -20.16
C VAL A 428 17.72 6.84 -19.07
N THR A 429 17.07 6.82 -17.92
CA THR A 429 17.58 7.44 -16.70
C THR A 429 17.63 6.39 -15.59
N GLU A 430 18.81 6.12 -15.05
CA GLU A 430 18.93 5.35 -13.80
C GLU A 430 18.93 6.25 -12.57
N ILE A 431 18.35 5.74 -11.48
CA ILE A 431 18.47 6.34 -10.15
C ILE A 431 19.00 5.27 -9.19
N HIS A 432 20.09 5.60 -8.51
CA HIS A 432 20.77 4.81 -7.48
C HIS A 432 21.54 5.74 -6.51
N ARG A 433 22.06 5.22 -5.39
CA ARG A 433 22.82 5.97 -4.34
C ARG A 433 22.03 7.02 -3.54
N LYS A 434 20.71 7.02 -3.69
CA LYS A 434 19.81 7.91 -2.95
C LYS A 434 19.19 7.13 -1.80
N THR A 435 18.86 7.83 -0.73
CA THR A 435 17.95 7.24 0.27
C THR A 435 16.61 6.94 -0.39
N LEU A 436 15.78 6.09 0.21
CA LEU A 436 14.45 5.81 -0.36
C LEU A 436 13.60 7.09 -0.50
N ASP A 437 13.79 8.08 0.38
CA ASP A 437 13.10 9.37 0.29
C ASP A 437 13.66 10.24 -0.84
N ASP A 438 14.98 10.29 -0.98
CA ASP A 438 15.61 11.00 -2.10
C ASP A 438 15.26 10.38 -3.46
N ASN A 439 15.12 9.06 -3.56
CA ASN A 439 14.63 8.40 -4.78
C ASN A 439 13.23 8.91 -5.15
N LEU A 440 12.35 9.03 -4.16
CA LEU A 440 10.97 9.45 -4.39
C LEU A 440 10.92 10.87 -4.96
N ILE A 441 11.79 11.77 -4.48
CA ILE A 441 11.94 13.13 -5.02
C ILE A 441 12.38 13.08 -6.50
N GLU A 442 13.35 12.23 -6.85
CA GLU A 442 13.79 12.10 -8.24
C GLU A 442 12.72 11.44 -9.13
N TRP A 443 11.96 10.47 -8.61
CA TRP A 443 10.84 9.87 -9.31
C TRP A 443 9.74 10.86 -9.65
N GLN A 444 9.45 11.81 -8.74
CA GLN A 444 8.49 12.89 -8.98
C GLN A 444 8.91 13.75 -10.18
N LYS A 445 10.18 14.17 -10.24
CA LYS A 445 10.72 14.94 -11.38
C LYS A 445 10.62 14.16 -12.69
N LEU A 446 10.95 12.87 -12.66
CA LEU A 446 10.86 12.01 -13.83
C LEU A 446 9.41 11.81 -14.30
N ALA A 447 8.46 11.64 -13.37
CA ALA A 447 7.05 11.53 -13.70
C ALA A 447 6.50 12.83 -14.30
N GLU A 448 6.90 14.00 -13.78
CA GLU A 448 6.58 15.32 -14.37
C GLU A 448 7.15 15.46 -15.80
N ALA A 449 8.35 14.90 -16.03
CA ALA A 449 8.95 14.79 -17.36
C ALA A 449 8.33 13.68 -18.24
N LYS A 450 7.24 13.04 -17.78
CA LYS A 450 6.52 11.96 -18.46
C LYS A 450 7.32 10.67 -18.66
N ALA A 451 8.37 10.46 -17.87
CA ALA A 451 9.09 9.20 -17.84
C ALA A 451 8.22 8.06 -17.30
N GLN A 452 8.52 6.84 -17.71
CA GLN A 452 7.86 5.61 -17.24
C GLN A 452 8.89 4.68 -16.58
N PRO A 453 8.57 4.06 -15.44
CA PRO A 453 9.47 3.11 -14.81
C PRO A 453 9.51 1.79 -15.57
N ALA A 454 10.71 1.22 -15.71
CA ALA A 454 10.98 -0.02 -16.44
C ALA A 454 11.56 -1.14 -15.55
N GLY A 455 12.24 -0.76 -14.47
CA GLY A 455 12.81 -1.68 -13.50
C GLY A 455 12.94 -0.99 -12.14
N VAL A 456 12.88 -1.79 -11.09
CA VAL A 456 13.05 -1.34 -9.71
C VAL A 456 13.70 -2.47 -8.92
N GLY A 457 14.47 -2.14 -7.90
CA GLY A 457 15.00 -3.10 -6.94
C GLY A 457 15.37 -2.40 -5.65
N VAL A 458 15.20 -3.10 -4.54
CA VAL A 458 15.75 -2.71 -3.25
C VAL A 458 16.37 -3.94 -2.60
N SER A 459 17.49 -3.76 -1.92
CA SER A 459 18.14 -4.77 -1.11
C SER A 459 18.73 -4.13 0.15
N VAL A 460 18.95 -4.93 1.18
CA VAL A 460 19.58 -4.48 2.43
C VAL A 460 20.81 -5.35 2.68
N THR A 461 21.98 -4.74 2.80
CA THR A 461 23.21 -5.46 3.16
C THR A 461 23.21 -5.86 4.63
N SER A 462 24.07 -6.81 5.01
CA SER A 462 24.11 -7.38 6.36
C SER A 462 24.44 -6.35 7.46
N ASP A 463 24.94 -5.18 7.11
CA ASP A 463 25.19 -4.03 8.00
C ASP A 463 24.02 -3.03 8.07
N GLY A 464 22.86 -3.38 7.49
CA GLY A 464 21.63 -2.58 7.55
C GLY A 464 21.54 -1.46 6.52
N VAL A 465 22.48 -1.39 5.56
CA VAL A 465 22.47 -0.35 4.53
C VAL A 465 21.48 -0.70 3.42
N TYR A 466 20.54 0.20 3.17
CA TYR A 466 19.59 0.09 2.06
C TYR A 466 20.25 0.49 0.74
N HIS A 467 20.07 -0.36 -0.26
CA HIS A 467 20.44 -0.09 -1.65
C HIS A 467 19.20 -0.16 -2.52
N SER A 468 19.00 0.87 -3.34
CA SER A 468 17.88 0.96 -4.27
C SER A 468 18.40 1.22 -5.67
N VAL A 469 17.68 0.71 -6.66
CA VAL A 469 17.90 1.02 -8.07
C VAL A 469 16.55 1.14 -8.78
N SER A 470 16.46 2.07 -9.72
CA SER A 470 15.33 2.11 -10.66
C SER A 470 15.79 2.59 -12.03
N GLY A 471 15.15 2.07 -13.07
CA GLY A 471 15.38 2.45 -14.45
C GLY A 471 14.12 3.06 -15.05
N TRP A 472 14.28 4.17 -15.75
CA TRP A 472 13.19 4.96 -16.29
C TRP A 472 13.40 5.23 -17.78
N HIS A 473 12.31 5.24 -18.54
CA HIS A 473 12.30 5.56 -19.97
C HIS A 473 11.53 6.85 -20.23
N ASN A 474 12.13 7.74 -20.98
CA ASN A 474 11.39 8.81 -21.66
C ASN A 474 11.07 8.36 -23.09
N HIS A 475 9.86 8.68 -23.55
CA HIS A 475 9.60 8.66 -25.00
C HIS A 475 10.53 9.69 -25.64
N SER A 476 11.43 9.26 -26.54
CA SER A 476 12.10 10.21 -27.43
C SER A 476 11.03 10.88 -28.29
N LYS A 477 11.20 12.19 -28.52
CA LYS A 477 10.33 12.99 -29.38
C LYS A 477 10.18 12.39 -30.77
#